data_AF-A0A535GC25-F1
#
_entry.id   AF-A0A535GC25-F1
#
_cell.length_a   1.000
_cell.length_b   1.000
_cell.length_c   1.000
_cell.angle_alpha   90.00
_cell.angle_beta   90.00
_cell.angle_gamma   90.00
#
_symmetry.space_group_name_H-M   'P 1'
#
loop_
_entity.id
_entity.type
_entity.pdbx_description
1 polymer ?
#
loop_
_entity_poly.entity_id
_entity_poly.type
_entity_poly.pdbx_seq_one_letter_code
_entity_poly.pdbx_strand_id
1 'polypeptide(L)'
;MHPLEATPLAKLVRAEIGWLGELAVDEANVVDSGGRLIPWIPLVDAHGVDRAYTWDGVDAPWFVQVKTSGFTDAEGRHRWDLRVGSFAAYDRFVVVLALFDPTSNRIGDVFWRLDSSLIRKLARREYDSALRTDVYRLDASPTHQDRLAPYRHTRNELWKGFAPLGALTTPGKRSLPVLRLDLGGMFEFALFTELLRGNHKDLLLFRPAFDIKGRDLLVQLVGSSRAHFAQIKGTATRLGNDRIRFHVRRNTFVPADDFMCAFEHWDRRRDARFEECWLVPSIELARRTANQRDAGYLTVDAHLDRSRDHWAEFRHPVEDQADVLRRALHDQHAAA
;
A
#
# COMPACT_ATOMS: atom_id res chain seq x y z
N MET A 1 -39.76 -32.71 9.14
CA MET A 1 -39.02 -31.49 8.77
C MET A 1 -38.65 -30.80 10.08
N HIS A 2 -37.45 -31.04 10.59
CA HIS A 2 -36.96 -30.34 11.78
C HIS A 2 -36.59 -28.91 11.38
N PRO A 3 -37.01 -27.87 12.12
CA PRO A 3 -36.50 -26.53 11.91
C PRO A 3 -35.00 -26.57 12.21
N LEU A 4 -34.19 -26.15 11.23
CA LEU A 4 -32.77 -25.88 11.45
C LEU A 4 -32.71 -24.76 12.49
N GLU A 5 -32.37 -25.11 13.73
CA GLU A 5 -31.96 -24.14 14.73
C GLU A 5 -30.82 -23.31 14.13
N ALA A 6 -31.04 -22.00 14.04
CA ALA A 6 -30.02 -21.10 13.57
C ALA A 6 -28.82 -21.21 14.53
N THR A 7 -27.74 -21.82 14.05
CA THR A 7 -26.49 -21.89 14.80
C THR A 7 -26.12 -20.47 15.22
N PRO A 8 -25.98 -20.17 16.53
CA PRO A 8 -25.61 -18.83 16.96
C PRO A 8 -24.28 -18.47 16.32
N LEU A 9 -24.25 -17.34 15.60
CA LEU A 9 -23.04 -16.83 14.97
C LEU A 9 -21.94 -16.69 16.02
N ALA A 10 -20.73 -17.16 15.70
CA ALA A 10 -19.58 -17.03 16.59
C ALA A 10 -19.35 -15.55 16.93
N LYS A 11 -19.10 -15.27 18.22
CA LYS A 11 -18.80 -13.91 18.69
C LYS A 11 -17.39 -13.53 18.24
N LEU A 12 -17.28 -12.56 17.36
CA LEU A 12 -16.01 -12.08 16.83
C LEU A 12 -15.18 -11.37 17.91
N VAL A 13 -13.86 -11.56 17.88
CA VAL A 13 -12.91 -10.83 18.74
C VAL A 13 -12.50 -9.50 18.10
N ARG A 14 -11.91 -8.59 18.90
CA ARG A 14 -11.55 -7.22 18.46
C ARG A 14 -10.66 -7.19 17.21
N ALA A 15 -9.72 -8.12 17.08
CA ALA A 15 -8.85 -8.20 15.92
C ALA A 15 -9.61 -8.57 14.64
N GLU A 16 -10.54 -9.52 14.72
CA GLU A 16 -11.39 -9.94 13.59
C GLU A 16 -12.32 -8.79 13.15
N ILE A 17 -12.87 -8.04 14.12
CA ILE A 17 -13.69 -6.85 13.84
C ILE A 17 -12.87 -5.75 13.15
N GLY A 18 -11.60 -5.56 13.54
CA GLY A 18 -10.68 -4.66 12.87
C GLY A 18 -10.46 -5.07 11.41
N TRP A 19 -10.14 -6.35 11.19
CA TRP A 19 -9.91 -6.90 9.86
C TRP A 19 -11.13 -6.83 8.95
N LEU A 20 -12.34 -7.10 9.48
CA LEU A 20 -13.59 -6.90 8.75
C LEU A 20 -13.80 -5.44 8.35
N GLY A 21 -13.44 -4.50 9.23
CA GLY A 21 -13.45 -3.07 8.93
C GLY A 21 -12.58 -2.74 7.72
N GLU A 22 -11.34 -3.20 7.73
CA GLU A 22 -10.40 -2.98 6.63
C GLU A 22 -10.90 -3.59 5.31
N LEU A 23 -11.41 -4.82 5.34
CA LEU A 23 -11.97 -5.49 4.17
C LEU A 23 -13.20 -4.76 3.61
N ALA A 24 -14.07 -4.23 4.47
CA ALA A 24 -15.23 -3.47 4.04
C ALA A 24 -14.84 -2.13 3.39
N VAL A 25 -13.77 -1.49 3.89
CA VAL A 25 -13.21 -0.28 3.26
C VAL A 25 -12.55 -0.61 1.91
N ASP A 26 -11.82 -1.73 1.83
CA ASP A 26 -11.26 -2.24 0.58
C ASP A 26 -12.38 -2.52 -0.45
N GLU A 27 -13.45 -3.21 -0.03
CA GLU A 27 -14.61 -3.50 -0.87
C GLU A 27 -15.26 -2.21 -1.39
N ALA A 28 -15.57 -1.26 -0.50
CA ALA A 28 -16.17 0.03 -0.86
C ALA A 28 -15.30 0.81 -1.87
N ASN A 29 -14.00 0.83 -1.67
CA ASN A 29 -13.08 1.55 -2.55
C ASN A 29 -12.90 0.84 -3.89
N VAL A 30 -12.75 -0.48 -3.91
CA VAL A 30 -12.49 -1.25 -5.14
C VAL A 30 -13.73 -1.36 -6.00
N VAL A 31 -14.87 -1.77 -5.43
CA VAL A 31 -16.09 -2.06 -6.20
C VAL A 31 -16.65 -0.78 -6.82
N ASP A 32 -16.84 0.26 -6.02
CA ASP A 32 -17.53 1.48 -6.46
C ASP A 32 -16.65 2.40 -7.30
N SER A 33 -15.31 2.25 -7.24
CA SER A 33 -14.40 2.88 -8.21
C SER A 33 -14.28 2.13 -9.53
N GLY A 34 -14.96 0.98 -9.69
CA GLY A 34 -14.83 0.12 -10.87
C GLY A 34 -13.47 -0.57 -10.98
N GLY A 35 -12.85 -0.88 -9.84
CA GLY A 35 -11.53 -1.51 -9.75
C GLY A 35 -10.36 -0.57 -10.02
N ARG A 36 -10.57 0.76 -9.90
CA ARG A 36 -9.51 1.76 -10.15
C ARG A 36 -8.74 2.13 -8.89
N LEU A 37 -9.37 2.17 -7.72
CA LEU A 37 -8.64 2.27 -6.46
C LEU A 37 -8.03 0.91 -6.13
N ILE A 38 -6.70 0.87 -6.17
CA ILE A 38 -5.95 -0.34 -5.84
C ILE A 38 -5.56 -0.29 -4.37
N PRO A 39 -5.92 -1.30 -3.56
CA PRO A 39 -5.46 -1.43 -2.19
C PRO A 39 -4.00 -1.90 -2.14
N TRP A 40 -3.27 -1.31 -1.22
CA TRP A 40 -1.92 -1.68 -0.81
C TRP A 40 -1.95 -2.13 0.64
N ILE A 41 -1.52 -3.37 0.87
CA ILE A 41 -1.55 -4.04 2.16
C ILE A 41 -0.15 -3.97 2.76
N PRO A 42 0.01 -3.44 3.98
CA PRO A 42 1.32 -3.37 4.62
C PRO A 42 1.89 -4.77 4.86
N LEU A 43 3.20 -4.95 4.66
CA LEU A 43 3.89 -6.22 4.95
C LEU A 43 4.00 -6.47 6.46
N VAL A 44 4.02 -5.40 7.25
CA VAL A 44 4.07 -5.43 8.72
C VAL A 44 3.10 -4.39 9.25
N ASP A 45 2.25 -4.79 10.19
CA ASP A 45 1.38 -3.86 10.91
C ASP A 45 2.22 -2.94 11.82
N ALA A 46 2.37 -1.69 11.42
CA ALA A 46 3.17 -0.71 12.13
C ALA A 46 2.71 0.73 11.80
N HIS A 47 3.04 1.66 12.70
CA HIS A 47 2.89 3.11 12.50
C HIS A 47 1.45 3.60 12.23
N GLY A 48 0.45 2.76 12.52
CA GLY A 48 -0.96 3.15 12.48
C GLY A 48 -1.51 3.38 11.08
N VAL A 49 -0.90 2.79 10.05
CA VAL A 49 -1.41 2.81 8.68
C VAL A 49 -1.80 1.38 8.30
N ASP A 50 -3.10 1.18 8.06
CA ASP A 50 -3.68 -0.15 7.83
C ASP A 50 -3.76 -0.45 6.34
N ARG A 51 -3.94 0.58 5.49
CA ARG A 51 -3.99 0.46 4.02
C ARG A 51 -3.35 1.67 3.34
N ALA A 52 -2.91 1.47 2.11
CA ALA A 52 -2.76 2.57 1.15
C ALA A 52 -3.68 2.36 -0.06
N TYR A 53 -4.11 3.44 -0.71
CA TYR A 53 -4.89 3.37 -1.94
C TYR A 53 -4.28 4.26 -3.01
N THR A 54 -4.17 3.73 -4.23
CA THR A 54 -3.70 4.48 -5.40
C THR A 54 -4.70 4.33 -6.52
N TRP A 55 -4.95 5.41 -7.25
CA TRP A 55 -5.77 5.35 -8.45
C TRP A 55 -4.97 4.74 -9.61
N ASP A 56 -5.54 3.73 -10.25
CA ASP A 56 -4.95 2.94 -11.34
C ASP A 56 -3.59 2.29 -11.05
N GLY A 57 -3.18 2.24 -9.77
CA GLY A 57 -1.89 1.70 -9.32
C GLY A 57 -0.71 2.64 -9.49
N VAL A 58 -0.91 3.88 -9.95
CA VAL A 58 0.18 4.78 -10.38
C VAL A 58 0.12 6.18 -9.80
N ASP A 59 -1.05 6.65 -9.37
CA ASP A 59 -1.16 7.97 -8.77
C ASP A 59 -0.60 7.98 -7.35
N ALA A 60 -0.28 9.17 -6.84
CA ALA A 60 0.16 9.34 -5.46
C ALA A 60 -0.79 8.61 -4.48
N PRO A 61 -0.25 7.91 -3.47
CA PRO A 61 -1.05 7.12 -2.55
C PRO A 61 -1.81 7.99 -1.55
N TRP A 62 -2.96 7.48 -1.12
CA TRP A 62 -3.61 7.85 0.13
C TRP A 62 -3.26 6.81 1.18
N PHE A 63 -2.83 7.22 2.36
CA PHE A 63 -2.58 6.35 3.50
C PHE A 63 -3.81 6.38 4.41
N VAL A 64 -4.20 5.21 4.92
CA VAL A 64 -5.47 5.04 5.61
C VAL A 64 -5.28 4.26 6.89
N GLN A 65 -5.78 4.83 7.98
CA GLN A 65 -6.05 4.09 9.21
C GLN A 65 -7.54 3.76 9.27
N VAL A 66 -7.89 2.50 9.44
CA VAL A 66 -9.26 2.04 9.64
C VAL A 66 -9.51 1.84 11.13
N LYS A 67 -10.64 2.36 11.61
CA LYS A 67 -11.11 2.12 12.97
C LYS A 67 -12.55 1.66 12.94
N THR A 68 -12.79 0.48 13.50
CA THR A 68 -14.12 -0.07 13.65
C THR A 68 -14.69 0.23 15.03
N SER A 69 -15.97 0.58 15.10
CA SER A 69 -16.62 0.96 16.36
C SER A 69 -16.65 -0.21 17.34
N GLY A 70 -16.29 0.03 18.59
CA GLY A 70 -16.32 -1.00 19.64
C GLY A 70 -17.62 -1.05 20.46
N PHE A 71 -18.49 -0.05 20.31
CA PHE A 71 -19.66 0.16 21.16
C PHE A 71 -20.72 1.02 20.45
N THR A 72 -21.98 0.78 20.78
CA THR A 72 -23.13 1.63 20.45
C THR A 72 -23.82 2.00 21.76
N ASP A 73 -24.07 3.29 22.01
CA ASP A 73 -24.85 3.72 23.17
C ASP A 73 -26.37 3.53 22.96
N ALA A 74 -27.16 3.79 24.01
CA ALA A 74 -28.62 3.63 23.96
C ALA A 74 -29.28 4.57 22.95
N GLU A 75 -28.59 5.66 22.59
CA GLU A 75 -29.01 6.67 21.62
C GLU A 75 -28.52 6.39 20.19
N GLY A 76 -27.89 5.22 19.95
CA GLY A 76 -27.43 4.82 18.62
C GLY A 76 -26.16 5.54 18.15
N ARG A 77 -25.37 6.12 19.06
CA ARG A 77 -24.06 6.68 18.75
C ARG A 77 -22.97 5.65 18.92
N HIS A 78 -22.00 5.74 18.03
CA HIS A 78 -20.85 4.85 17.99
C HIS A 78 -19.60 5.58 18.43
N ARG A 79 -18.71 4.82 19.07
CA ARG A 79 -17.46 5.34 19.62
C ARG A 79 -16.25 4.68 19.00
N TRP A 80 -15.24 5.51 18.73
CA TRP A 80 -13.90 5.10 18.32
C TRP A 80 -12.86 5.80 19.19
N ASP A 81 -11.85 5.04 19.59
CA ASP A 81 -10.71 5.55 20.35
C ASP A 81 -9.43 5.38 19.52
N LEU A 82 -8.67 6.46 19.37
CA LEU A 82 -7.35 6.48 18.72
C LEU A 82 -6.29 6.86 19.74
N ARG A 83 -5.23 6.08 19.88
CA ARG A 83 -4.16 6.39 20.84
C ARG A 83 -3.43 7.67 20.45
N VAL A 84 -3.23 8.58 21.40
CA VAL A 84 -2.44 9.79 21.15
C VAL A 84 -1.00 9.39 20.83
N GLY A 85 -0.48 9.89 19.71
CA GLY A 85 0.88 9.58 19.25
C GLY A 85 1.00 8.29 18.45
N SER A 86 -0.08 7.52 18.22
CA SER A 86 -0.02 6.35 17.33
C SER A 86 0.07 6.70 15.85
N PHE A 87 -0.09 7.98 15.49
CA PHE A 87 0.10 8.49 14.15
C PHE A 87 0.59 9.94 14.16
N ALA A 88 1.31 10.33 13.11
CA ALA A 88 1.56 11.73 12.78
C ALA A 88 0.53 12.19 11.76
N ALA A 89 0.01 13.41 11.89
CA ALA A 89 -0.86 13.98 10.88
C ALA A 89 0.00 14.52 9.73
N TYR A 90 -0.33 14.14 8.50
CA TYR A 90 0.33 14.60 7.28
C TYR A 90 -0.67 14.60 6.11
N ASP A 91 -0.31 15.27 5.02
CA ASP A 91 -1.12 15.28 3.81
C ASP A 91 -1.39 13.86 3.31
N ARG A 92 -2.55 13.63 2.69
CA ARG A 92 -2.96 12.32 2.17
C ARG A 92 -3.01 11.18 3.19
N PHE A 93 -3.01 11.48 4.49
CA PHE A 93 -3.32 10.51 5.53
C PHE A 93 -4.71 10.73 6.10
N VAL A 94 -5.56 9.71 6.03
CA VAL A 94 -6.94 9.75 6.49
C VAL A 94 -7.23 8.65 7.49
N VAL A 95 -8.18 8.92 8.38
CA VAL A 95 -8.80 7.94 9.26
C VAL A 95 -10.19 7.63 8.72
N VAL A 96 -10.45 6.35 8.44
CA VAL A 96 -11.77 5.86 8.06
C VAL A 96 -12.41 5.18 9.27
N LEU A 97 -13.55 5.72 9.71
CA LEU A 97 -14.35 5.13 10.79
C LEU A 97 -15.44 4.25 10.20
N ALA A 98 -15.47 2.99 10.62
CA ALA A 98 -16.44 1.98 10.20
C ALA A 98 -17.33 1.55 11.38
N LEU A 99 -18.58 1.19 11.08
CA LEU A 99 -19.55 0.71 12.06
C LEU A 99 -19.60 -0.81 12.04
N PHE A 100 -19.42 -1.45 13.19
CA PHE A 100 -19.68 -2.88 13.33
C PHE A 100 -21.07 -3.10 13.91
N ASP A 101 -21.89 -3.88 13.22
CA ASP A 101 -23.16 -4.37 13.72
C ASP A 101 -22.96 -5.77 14.34
N PRO A 102 -23.04 -5.89 15.68
CA PRO A 102 -22.85 -7.17 16.37
C PRO A 102 -24.01 -8.15 16.14
N THR A 103 -25.18 -7.70 15.66
CA THR A 103 -26.32 -8.60 15.39
C THR A 103 -26.13 -9.33 14.07
N SER A 104 -25.63 -8.64 13.04
CA SER A 104 -25.37 -9.25 11.73
C SER A 104 -23.92 -9.72 11.52
N ASN A 105 -23.01 -9.41 12.45
CA ASN A 105 -21.56 -9.62 12.32
C ASN A 105 -20.99 -9.01 11.02
N ARG A 106 -21.47 -7.81 10.66
CA ARG A 106 -21.08 -7.10 9.44
C ARG A 106 -20.68 -5.67 9.73
N ILE A 107 -19.90 -5.12 8.80
CA ILE A 107 -19.67 -3.69 8.75
C ILE A 107 -20.85 -3.02 8.04
N GLY A 108 -21.40 -1.97 8.66
CA GLY A 108 -22.50 -1.20 8.10
C GLY A 108 -22.13 -0.42 6.83
N ASP A 109 -23.11 0.26 6.25
CA ASP A 109 -22.94 0.99 4.98
C ASP A 109 -22.58 2.47 5.15
N VAL A 110 -22.36 2.90 6.39
CA VAL A 110 -22.01 4.28 6.74
C VAL A 110 -20.59 4.32 7.27
N PHE A 111 -19.79 5.20 6.67
CA PHE A 111 -18.40 5.44 7.01
C PHE A 111 -18.18 6.92 7.29
N TRP A 112 -17.10 7.24 8.00
CA TRP A 112 -16.59 8.61 8.07
C TRP A 112 -15.17 8.65 7.54
N ARG A 113 -14.88 9.60 6.65
CA ARG A 113 -13.53 9.84 6.13
C ARG A 113 -12.99 11.15 6.71
N LEU A 114 -12.02 11.04 7.60
CA LEU A 114 -11.44 12.20 8.29
C LEU A 114 -10.01 12.39 7.84
N ASP A 115 -9.67 13.57 7.32
CA ASP A 115 -8.26 13.92 7.15
C ASP A 115 -7.58 13.92 8.53
N SER A 116 -6.37 13.36 8.61
CA SER A 116 -5.67 13.17 9.89
C SER A 116 -5.47 14.46 10.69
N SER A 117 -5.41 15.61 10.02
CA SER A 117 -5.33 16.95 10.61
C SER A 117 -6.58 17.37 11.38
N LEU A 118 -7.74 16.76 11.09
CA LEU A 118 -9.02 17.09 11.71
C LEU A 118 -9.24 16.36 13.03
N ILE A 119 -8.53 15.25 13.28
CA ILE A 119 -8.75 14.41 14.47
C ILE A 119 -8.62 15.22 15.75
N ARG A 120 -7.57 16.04 15.89
CA ARG A 120 -7.35 16.88 17.08
C ARG A 120 -8.44 17.94 17.30
N LYS A 121 -9.12 18.37 16.23
CA LYS A 121 -10.19 19.37 16.28
C LYS A 121 -11.54 18.75 16.63
N LEU A 122 -11.78 17.54 16.13
CA LEU A 122 -13.07 16.86 16.23
C LEU A 122 -13.17 15.96 17.46
N ALA A 123 -12.07 15.29 17.84
CA ALA A 123 -12.04 14.37 18.96
C ALA A 123 -11.94 15.07 20.32
N ARG A 124 -12.42 14.39 21.36
CA ARG A 124 -12.11 14.72 22.75
C ARG A 124 -10.84 13.99 23.16
N ARG A 125 -9.90 14.67 23.80
CA ARG A 125 -8.73 14.01 24.40
C ARG A 125 -9.09 13.56 25.81
N GLU A 126 -8.90 12.27 26.09
CA GLU A 126 -9.19 11.66 27.39
C GLU A 126 -8.08 10.69 27.77
N TYR A 127 -7.91 10.44 29.07
CA TYR A 127 -7.00 9.41 29.57
C TYR A 127 -7.76 8.09 29.69
N ASP A 128 -7.32 7.06 28.96
CA ASP A 128 -7.82 5.70 29.09
C ASP A 128 -7.06 4.99 30.22
N SER A 129 -7.74 4.72 31.34
CA SER A 129 -7.15 4.08 32.52
C SER A 129 -6.79 2.61 32.30
N ALA A 130 -7.49 1.90 31.41
CA ALA A 130 -7.22 0.51 31.09
C ALA A 130 -5.98 0.36 30.21
N LEU A 131 -5.83 1.25 29.22
CA LEU A 131 -4.67 1.31 28.33
C LEU A 131 -3.51 2.13 28.90
N ARG A 132 -3.74 2.82 30.03
CA ARG A 132 -2.79 3.73 30.70
C ARG A 132 -2.18 4.76 29.75
N THR A 133 -3.00 5.34 28.88
CA THR A 133 -2.54 6.20 27.78
C THR A 133 -3.60 7.22 27.41
N ASP A 134 -3.19 8.36 26.86
CA ASP A 134 -4.14 9.31 26.29
C ASP A 134 -4.72 8.78 24.96
N VAL A 135 -6.02 9.02 24.76
CA VAL A 135 -6.74 8.69 23.54
C VAL A 135 -7.50 9.90 23.01
N TYR A 136 -7.64 9.97 21.68
CA TYR A 136 -8.61 10.79 20.97
C TYR A 136 -9.89 9.97 20.80
N ARG A 137 -10.97 10.43 21.44
CA ARG A 137 -12.29 9.83 21.36
C ARG A 137 -13.17 10.57 20.38
N LEU A 138 -13.74 9.82 19.44
CA LEU A 138 -14.70 10.29 18.45
C LEU A 138 -16.02 9.58 18.70
N ASP A 139 -17.12 10.35 18.72
CA ASP A 139 -18.47 9.82 18.85
C ASP A 139 -19.32 10.36 17.69
N ALA A 140 -20.01 9.48 16.96
CA ALA A 140 -20.83 9.83 15.80
C ALA A 140 -22.11 9.00 15.75
N SER A 141 -23.15 9.54 15.13
CA SER A 141 -24.38 8.84 14.79
C SER A 141 -24.53 8.72 13.28
N PRO A 142 -24.94 7.55 12.75
CA PRO A 142 -25.20 7.37 11.33
C PRO A 142 -26.36 8.23 10.82
N THR A 143 -27.24 8.72 11.71
CA THR A 143 -28.46 9.45 11.34
C THR A 143 -28.51 10.89 11.84
N HIS A 144 -27.87 11.21 12.98
CA HIS A 144 -27.94 12.57 13.53
C HIS A 144 -27.03 13.56 12.79
N GLN A 145 -27.30 14.86 12.98
CA GLN A 145 -26.50 15.98 12.50
C GLN A 145 -25.50 16.42 13.58
N ASP A 146 -24.50 15.57 13.85
CA ASP A 146 -23.42 15.86 14.79
C ASP A 146 -22.20 16.50 14.11
N ARG A 147 -21.12 16.73 14.89
CA ARG A 147 -19.88 17.35 14.38
C ARG A 147 -19.18 16.53 13.31
N LEU A 148 -19.47 15.23 13.22
CA LEU A 148 -18.88 14.31 12.25
C LEU A 148 -19.78 14.10 11.02
N ALA A 149 -21.05 14.50 11.07
CA ALA A 149 -21.99 14.40 9.95
C ALA A 149 -21.47 14.96 8.61
N PRO A 150 -20.70 16.07 8.54
CA PRO A 150 -20.14 16.56 7.28
C PRO A 150 -19.13 15.62 6.59
N TYR A 151 -18.56 14.67 7.34
CA TYR A 151 -17.55 13.72 6.86
C TYR A 151 -18.13 12.31 6.67
N ARG A 152 -19.46 12.18 6.80
CA ARG A 152 -20.18 10.93 6.66
C ARG A 152 -20.37 10.60 5.19
N HIS A 153 -20.08 9.35 4.83
CA HIS A 153 -20.22 8.82 3.48
C HIS A 153 -20.98 7.50 3.54
N THR A 154 -21.76 7.22 2.50
CA THR A 154 -22.23 5.86 2.25
C THR A 154 -21.09 5.02 1.66
N ARG A 155 -21.22 3.70 1.74
CA ARG A 155 -20.29 2.73 1.14
C ARG A 155 -19.92 3.09 -0.30
N ASN A 156 -20.93 3.37 -1.13
CA ASN A 156 -20.77 3.70 -2.55
C ASN A 156 -20.24 5.11 -2.85
N GLU A 157 -20.00 5.92 -1.82
CA GLU A 157 -19.44 7.26 -1.97
C GLU A 157 -18.05 7.40 -1.37
N LEU A 158 -17.63 6.48 -0.50
CA LEU A 158 -16.35 6.54 0.20
C LEU A 158 -15.17 6.71 -0.77
N TRP A 159 -15.19 5.97 -1.88
CA TRP A 159 -14.16 5.99 -2.91
C TRP A 159 -13.92 7.38 -3.53
N LYS A 160 -14.95 8.23 -3.58
CA LYS A 160 -14.87 9.57 -4.21
C LYS A 160 -13.84 10.46 -3.52
N GLY A 161 -13.65 10.29 -2.21
CA GLY A 161 -12.65 11.03 -1.44
C GLY A 161 -11.20 10.58 -1.68
N PHE A 162 -11.00 9.46 -2.38
CA PHE A 162 -9.69 8.93 -2.73
C PHE A 162 -9.35 9.10 -4.22
N ALA A 163 -10.35 9.41 -5.04
CA ALA A 163 -10.18 9.63 -6.47
C ALA A 163 -9.42 10.94 -6.75
N PRO A 164 -8.70 11.04 -7.89
CA PRO A 164 -8.05 12.28 -8.30
C PRO A 164 -9.05 13.43 -8.50
N LEU A 165 -8.60 14.66 -8.21
CA LEU A 165 -9.38 15.87 -8.49
C LEU A 165 -9.37 16.14 -10.00
N GLY A 166 -10.41 15.72 -10.72
CA GLY A 166 -10.53 15.95 -12.17
C GLY A 166 -11.61 15.11 -12.85
N ALA A 167 -11.74 15.27 -14.17
CA ALA A 167 -12.66 14.47 -14.96
C ALA A 167 -12.22 12.99 -14.91
N LEU A 168 -13.01 12.17 -14.24
CA LEU A 168 -12.79 10.72 -14.21
C LEU A 168 -13.07 10.17 -15.61
N THR A 169 -12.03 9.64 -16.26
CA THR A 169 -12.21 8.90 -17.51
C THR A 169 -13.09 7.68 -17.26
N THR A 170 -14.05 7.41 -18.15
CA THR A 170 -14.92 6.24 -18.03
C THR A 170 -14.07 4.97 -17.98
N PRO A 171 -14.28 4.08 -16.99
CA PRO A 171 -13.49 2.86 -16.88
C PRO A 171 -13.68 2.01 -18.14
N GLY A 172 -12.57 1.69 -18.81
CA GLY A 172 -12.56 0.54 -19.72
C GLY A 172 -12.80 -0.72 -18.89
N LYS A 173 -13.60 -1.68 -19.40
CA LYS A 173 -13.79 -2.98 -18.74
C LYS A 173 -12.42 -3.60 -18.43
N ARG A 174 -12.03 -3.63 -17.16
CA ARG A 174 -10.86 -4.38 -16.69
C ARG A 174 -11.34 -5.69 -16.11
N SER A 175 -10.84 -6.80 -16.66
CA SER A 175 -10.91 -8.09 -15.98
C SER A 175 -10.02 -8.02 -14.74
N LEU A 176 -10.51 -8.54 -13.61
CA LEU A 176 -9.67 -8.74 -12.43
C LEU A 176 -8.47 -9.63 -12.83
N PRO A 177 -7.23 -9.24 -12.48
CA PRO A 177 -6.06 -10.02 -12.84
C PRO A 177 -6.05 -11.36 -12.08
N VAL A 178 -5.50 -12.39 -12.73
CA VAL A 178 -5.33 -13.72 -12.14
C VAL A 178 -4.01 -13.75 -11.36
N LEU A 179 -4.06 -14.10 -10.07
CA LEU A 179 -2.87 -14.36 -9.27
C LEU A 179 -2.09 -15.56 -9.83
N ARG A 180 -0.85 -15.33 -10.27
CA ARG A 180 0.12 -16.38 -10.60
C ARG A 180 1.34 -16.21 -9.69
N LEU A 181 1.55 -17.16 -8.80
CA LEU A 181 2.78 -17.26 -8.01
C LEU A 181 3.81 -18.04 -8.84
N ASP A 182 4.57 -17.30 -9.65
CA ASP A 182 5.70 -17.83 -10.42
C ASP A 182 7.04 -17.50 -9.70
N LEU A 183 8.16 -17.97 -10.26
CA LEU A 183 9.55 -17.62 -9.85
C LEU A 183 9.77 -16.13 -9.52
N GLY A 184 8.96 -15.21 -10.05
CA GLY A 184 8.96 -13.79 -9.67
C GLY A 184 8.76 -13.55 -8.17
N GLY A 185 7.88 -14.32 -7.52
CA GLY A 185 7.61 -14.17 -6.09
C GLY A 185 8.82 -14.43 -5.21
N MET A 186 9.74 -15.33 -5.62
CA MET A 186 11.00 -15.56 -4.89
C MET A 186 11.84 -14.29 -4.79
N PHE A 187 11.98 -13.55 -5.89
CA PHE A 187 12.75 -12.31 -5.92
C PHE A 187 12.06 -11.20 -5.12
N GLU A 188 10.73 -11.13 -5.17
CA GLU A 188 9.95 -10.22 -4.34
C GLU A 188 10.19 -10.48 -2.85
N PHE A 189 10.05 -11.72 -2.39
CA PHE A 189 10.29 -12.08 -0.99
C PHE A 189 11.75 -11.86 -0.55
N ALA A 190 12.72 -12.13 -1.43
CA ALA A 190 14.13 -11.86 -1.14
C ALA A 190 14.39 -10.37 -0.93
N LEU A 191 13.84 -9.51 -1.79
CA LEU A 191 13.92 -8.06 -1.65
C LEU A 191 13.19 -7.59 -0.38
N PHE A 192 11.97 -8.06 -0.12
CA PHE A 192 11.22 -7.69 1.10
C PHE A 192 12.00 -8.04 2.36
N THR A 193 12.67 -9.19 2.38
CA THR A 193 13.47 -9.64 3.52
C THR A 193 14.65 -8.70 3.79
N GLU A 194 15.38 -8.27 2.75
CA GLU A 194 16.49 -7.34 2.93
C GLU A 194 16.01 -5.94 3.31
N LEU A 195 14.93 -5.46 2.69
CA LEU A 195 14.34 -4.18 3.08
C LEU A 195 13.92 -4.19 4.54
N LEU A 196 13.28 -5.25 5.02
CA LEU A 196 12.90 -5.37 6.43
C LEU A 196 14.13 -5.46 7.36
N ARG A 197 15.22 -6.10 6.91
CA ARG A 197 16.48 -6.19 7.67
C ARG A 197 17.19 -4.85 7.80
N GLY A 198 17.23 -4.07 6.72
CA GLY A 198 17.82 -2.72 6.68
C GLY A 198 16.87 -1.60 7.12
N ASN A 199 15.62 -1.91 7.48
CA ASN A 199 14.64 -0.92 7.88
C ASN A 199 14.88 -0.48 9.34
N HIS A 200 15.09 0.83 9.54
CA HIS A 200 15.26 1.43 10.87
C HIS A 200 13.94 1.90 11.48
N LYS A 201 12.83 1.23 11.12
CA LYS A 201 11.44 1.57 11.50
C LYS A 201 10.97 2.93 10.98
N ASP A 202 11.52 3.33 9.83
CA ASP A 202 11.21 4.59 9.17
C ASP A 202 10.67 4.40 7.75
N LEU A 203 10.72 3.17 7.23
CA LEU A 203 10.05 2.77 5.99
C LEU A 203 8.86 1.86 6.29
N LEU A 204 7.72 2.10 5.65
CA LEU A 204 6.57 1.19 5.65
C LEU A 204 6.41 0.59 4.25
N LEU A 205 6.39 -0.73 4.18
CA LEU A 205 6.38 -1.50 2.94
C LEU A 205 4.99 -2.05 2.69
N PHE A 206 4.48 -1.91 1.47
CA PHE A 206 3.17 -2.41 1.08
C PHE A 206 3.24 -3.23 -0.19
N ARG A 207 2.56 -4.38 -0.19
CA ARG A 207 2.27 -5.17 -1.40
C ARG A 207 0.92 -4.77 -1.96
N PRO A 208 0.71 -4.77 -3.28
CA PRO A 208 -0.61 -4.54 -3.81
C PRO A 208 -1.51 -5.75 -3.52
N ALA A 209 -2.81 -5.52 -3.38
CA ALA A 209 -3.79 -6.60 -3.21
C ALA A 209 -3.95 -7.46 -4.48
N PHE A 210 -3.65 -6.89 -5.65
CA PHE A 210 -3.74 -7.53 -6.96
C PHE A 210 -2.52 -7.15 -7.81
N ASP A 211 -2.17 -7.93 -8.83
CA ASP A 211 -1.10 -7.56 -9.78
C ASP A 211 -1.51 -6.29 -10.57
N ILE A 212 -0.66 -5.26 -10.52
CA ILE A 212 -0.97 -3.94 -11.05
C ILE A 212 0.19 -3.34 -11.81
N LYS A 213 0.09 -3.29 -13.15
CA LYS A 213 0.98 -2.50 -14.03
C LYS A 213 2.44 -2.45 -13.55
N GLY A 214 3.02 -3.61 -13.22
CA GLY A 214 4.43 -3.68 -12.83
C GLY A 214 4.79 -2.87 -11.58
N ARG A 215 3.87 -2.69 -10.64
CA ARG A 215 4.08 -2.02 -9.36
C ARG A 215 3.97 -3.10 -8.29
N ASP A 216 5.12 -3.67 -7.96
CA ASP A 216 5.21 -4.88 -7.14
C ASP A 216 5.34 -4.52 -5.63
N LEU A 217 5.78 -3.30 -5.33
CA LEU A 217 5.99 -2.77 -3.97
C LEU A 217 5.71 -1.27 -3.93
N LEU A 218 5.12 -0.80 -2.82
CA LEU A 218 5.04 0.61 -2.43
C LEU A 218 5.81 0.78 -1.13
N VAL A 219 6.66 1.80 -1.06
CA VAL A 219 7.48 2.14 0.11
C VAL A 219 7.15 3.56 0.54
N GLN A 220 6.67 3.71 1.76
CA GLN A 220 6.38 5.01 2.37
C GLN A 220 7.45 5.38 3.38
N LEU A 221 7.85 6.65 3.43
CA LEU A 221 8.56 7.19 4.59
C LEU A 221 7.57 7.49 5.72
N VAL A 222 7.73 6.82 6.86
CA VAL A 222 6.84 6.87 8.02
C VAL A 222 6.52 8.31 8.43
N GLY A 223 5.23 8.58 8.62
CA GLY A 223 4.76 9.90 9.07
C GLY A 223 4.77 10.97 7.99
N SER A 224 4.85 10.60 6.71
CA SER A 224 4.77 11.53 5.58
C SER A 224 4.00 10.95 4.39
N SER A 225 3.57 11.81 3.46
CA SER A 225 2.93 11.41 2.20
C SER A 225 3.93 10.86 1.16
N ARG A 226 5.22 10.90 1.47
CA ARG A 226 6.29 10.52 0.55
C ARG A 226 6.31 9.02 0.35
N ALA A 227 6.28 8.64 -0.92
CA ALA A 227 6.25 7.24 -1.30
C ALA A 227 7.01 7.01 -2.60
N HIS A 228 7.51 5.79 -2.76
CA HIS A 228 8.15 5.29 -3.97
C HIS A 228 7.59 3.92 -4.29
N PHE A 229 7.28 3.70 -5.56
CA PHE A 229 6.91 2.42 -6.10
C PHE A 229 8.14 1.67 -6.60
N ALA A 230 8.12 0.34 -6.53
CA ALA A 230 9.13 -0.50 -7.16
C ALA A 230 8.51 -1.61 -8.01
N GLN A 231 9.13 -1.87 -9.16
CA GLN A 231 8.94 -3.09 -9.96
C GLN A 231 10.10 -4.02 -9.68
N ILE A 232 9.81 -5.28 -9.35
CA ILE A 232 10.81 -6.26 -8.98
C ILE A 232 10.93 -7.26 -10.12
N LYS A 233 12.14 -7.42 -10.66
CA LYS A 233 12.41 -8.36 -11.75
C LYS A 233 13.67 -9.14 -11.44
N GLY A 234 13.57 -10.46 -11.51
CA GLY A 234 14.72 -11.31 -11.27
C GLY A 234 15.10 -12.17 -12.47
N THR A 235 16.35 -12.62 -12.48
CA THR A 235 16.85 -13.58 -13.47
C THR A 235 17.86 -14.52 -12.82
N ALA A 236 17.76 -15.80 -13.18
CA ALA A 236 18.80 -16.81 -12.90
C ALA A 236 19.64 -17.12 -14.14
N THR A 237 19.39 -16.41 -15.25
CA THR A 237 19.99 -16.68 -16.56
C THR A 237 21.24 -15.84 -16.76
N ARG A 238 22.34 -16.51 -17.11
CA ARG A 238 23.60 -15.88 -17.55
C ARG A 238 23.80 -16.11 -19.04
N LEU A 239 24.18 -15.06 -19.75
CA LEU A 239 24.52 -15.07 -21.17
C LEU A 239 26.04 -15.03 -21.31
N GLY A 240 26.67 -16.19 -21.50
CA GLY A 240 28.13 -16.30 -21.50
C GLY A 240 28.71 -16.20 -20.09
N ASN A 241 29.85 -15.52 -19.95
CA ASN A 241 30.64 -15.54 -18.71
C ASN A 241 30.33 -14.40 -17.73
N ASP A 242 29.63 -13.33 -18.10
CA ASP A 242 29.44 -12.18 -17.21
C ASP A 242 28.12 -11.44 -17.40
N ARG A 243 27.48 -11.57 -18.56
CA ARG A 243 26.26 -10.85 -18.88
C ARG A 243 25.04 -11.56 -18.31
N ILE A 244 24.12 -10.78 -17.76
CA ILE A 244 22.79 -11.22 -17.33
C ILE A 244 21.73 -10.35 -18.01
N ARG A 245 20.51 -10.87 -18.10
CA ARG A 245 19.42 -10.21 -18.81
C ARG A 245 18.13 -10.23 -18.00
N PHE A 246 17.52 -9.06 -17.87
CA PHE A 246 16.20 -8.86 -17.32
C PHE A 246 15.23 -8.39 -18.41
N HIS A 247 13.95 -8.70 -18.21
CA HIS A 247 12.88 -8.29 -19.09
C HIS A 247 11.81 -7.55 -18.30
N VAL A 248 11.50 -6.33 -18.73
CA VAL A 248 10.39 -5.53 -18.22
C VAL A 248 9.33 -5.47 -19.31
N ARG A 249 8.08 -5.84 -18.99
CA ARG A 249 7.00 -5.77 -19.98
C ARG A 249 6.63 -4.31 -20.26
N ARG A 250 6.57 -3.92 -21.53
CA ARG A 250 6.27 -2.53 -21.92
C ARG A 250 4.85 -2.10 -21.56
N ASN A 251 3.89 -3.00 -21.70
CA ASN A 251 2.47 -2.69 -21.42
C ASN A 251 2.18 -2.44 -19.94
N THR A 252 3.08 -2.84 -19.05
CA THR A 252 2.99 -2.57 -17.61
C THR A 252 4.00 -1.54 -17.14
N PHE A 253 4.90 -1.06 -18.00
CA PHE A 253 5.92 -0.09 -17.61
C PHE A 253 5.47 1.33 -17.91
N VAL A 254 5.08 2.05 -16.86
CA VAL A 254 4.78 3.48 -16.92
C VAL A 254 5.84 4.21 -16.08
N PRO A 255 6.83 4.89 -16.70
CA PRO A 255 7.85 5.64 -15.99
C PRO A 255 7.25 6.79 -15.17
N ALA A 256 7.80 7.02 -13.98
CA ALA A 256 7.46 8.13 -13.10
C ALA A 256 8.63 8.44 -12.15
N ASP A 257 8.66 9.67 -11.61
CA ASP A 257 9.74 10.12 -10.70
C ASP A 257 9.73 9.39 -9.36
N ASP A 258 8.58 8.86 -8.96
CA ASP A 258 8.35 8.07 -7.75
C ASP A 258 8.36 6.56 -8.02
N PHE A 259 8.97 6.12 -9.12
CA PHE A 259 8.95 4.72 -9.53
C PHE A 259 10.35 4.20 -9.90
N MET A 260 10.71 3.05 -9.33
CA MET A 260 12.00 2.39 -9.48
C MET A 260 11.85 0.96 -10.01
N CYS A 261 12.89 0.44 -10.65
CA CYS A 261 13.00 -0.96 -11.03
C CYS A 261 14.13 -1.62 -10.23
N ALA A 262 13.79 -2.64 -9.45
CA ALA A 262 14.72 -3.48 -8.73
C ALA A 262 15.02 -4.75 -9.54
N PHE A 263 16.29 -4.95 -9.88
CA PHE A 263 16.77 -6.10 -10.63
C PHE A 263 17.62 -7.02 -9.75
N GLU A 264 17.20 -8.28 -9.66
CA GLU A 264 17.76 -9.29 -8.75
C GLU A 264 18.35 -10.48 -9.51
N HIS A 265 19.60 -10.84 -9.22
CA HIS A 265 20.23 -11.99 -9.85
C HIS A 265 20.38 -13.17 -8.89
N TRP A 266 20.00 -14.37 -9.34
CA TRP A 266 20.36 -15.62 -8.68
C TRP A 266 21.53 -16.28 -9.39
N ASP A 267 22.68 -16.39 -8.72
CA ASP A 267 23.85 -17.08 -9.26
C ASP A 267 23.71 -18.59 -9.05
N ARG A 268 23.25 -19.28 -10.10
CA ARG A 268 23.09 -20.74 -10.11
C ARG A 268 24.38 -21.52 -9.83
N ARG A 269 25.57 -20.93 -10.03
CA ARG A 269 26.85 -21.61 -9.75
C ARG A 269 27.17 -21.62 -8.26
N ARG A 270 26.74 -20.59 -7.55
CA ARG A 270 26.87 -20.47 -6.09
C ARG A 270 25.65 -20.98 -5.35
N ASP A 271 24.59 -21.29 -6.09
CA ASP A 271 23.24 -21.57 -5.59
C ASP A 271 22.79 -20.54 -4.54
N ALA A 272 23.03 -19.28 -4.85
CA ALA A 272 22.80 -18.17 -3.95
C ALA A 272 22.37 -16.93 -4.71
N ARG A 273 21.71 -16.02 -3.99
CA ARG A 273 21.48 -14.65 -4.46
C ARG A 273 22.84 -13.98 -4.72
N PHE A 274 22.92 -13.23 -5.80
CA PHE A 274 24.06 -12.37 -6.06
C PHE A 274 24.15 -11.27 -4.99
N GLU A 275 25.37 -10.92 -4.58
CA GLU A 275 25.62 -9.99 -3.45
C GLU A 275 25.23 -8.54 -3.74
N GLU A 276 25.01 -8.23 -5.02
CA GLU A 276 24.56 -6.91 -5.47
C GLU A 276 23.25 -7.02 -6.26
N CYS A 277 22.54 -5.89 -6.31
CA CYS A 277 21.32 -5.69 -7.07
C CYS A 277 21.44 -4.38 -7.86
N TRP A 278 20.46 -4.13 -8.74
CA TRP A 278 20.33 -2.83 -9.39
C TRP A 278 19.01 -2.17 -9.01
N LEU A 279 19.07 -0.93 -8.52
CA LEU A 279 17.91 -0.10 -8.21
C LEU A 279 17.89 1.09 -9.16
N VAL A 280 17.20 0.94 -10.28
CA VAL A 280 17.23 1.90 -11.39
C VAL A 280 15.98 2.80 -11.35
N PRO A 281 16.09 4.13 -11.27
CA PRO A 281 14.94 5.01 -11.47
C PRO A 281 14.25 4.74 -12.81
N SER A 282 12.92 4.63 -12.81
CA SER A 282 12.18 4.21 -14.01
C SER A 282 12.31 5.20 -15.17
N ILE A 283 12.41 6.50 -14.88
CA ILE A 283 12.68 7.55 -15.87
C ILE A 283 14.02 7.33 -16.58
N GLU A 284 15.02 6.84 -15.85
CA GLU A 284 16.34 6.58 -16.38
C GLU A 284 16.37 5.30 -17.19
N LEU A 285 15.67 4.27 -16.73
CA LEU A 285 15.45 3.06 -17.50
C LEU A 285 14.79 3.38 -18.84
N ALA A 286 13.74 4.21 -18.83
CA ALA A 286 13.05 4.65 -20.03
C ALA A 286 13.99 5.40 -20.99
N ARG A 287 14.79 6.33 -20.45
CA ARG A 287 15.76 7.11 -21.23
C ARG A 287 16.80 6.23 -21.91
N ARG A 288 17.43 5.30 -21.18
CA ARG A 288 18.50 4.44 -21.71
C ARG A 288 18.01 3.32 -22.63
N THR A 289 16.73 2.96 -22.54
CA THR A 289 16.12 1.92 -23.39
C THR A 289 15.26 2.49 -24.52
N ALA A 290 15.24 3.82 -24.71
CA ALA A 290 14.42 4.50 -25.70
C ALA A 290 14.67 4.06 -27.16
N ASN A 291 15.88 3.58 -27.47
CA ASN A 291 16.25 3.08 -28.80
C ASN A 291 15.76 1.65 -29.08
N GLN A 292 15.34 0.90 -28.06
CA GLN A 292 14.89 -0.48 -28.21
C GLN A 292 13.55 -0.52 -28.95
N ARG A 293 13.43 -1.44 -29.92
CA ARG A 293 12.27 -1.56 -30.81
C ARG A 293 11.37 -2.77 -30.52
N ASP A 294 11.77 -3.66 -29.61
CA ASP A 294 10.95 -4.80 -29.20
C ASP A 294 9.62 -4.29 -28.63
N ALA A 295 8.48 -4.76 -29.19
CA ALA A 295 7.16 -4.27 -28.83
C ALA A 295 6.64 -4.82 -27.48
N GLY A 296 7.15 -5.97 -27.04
CA GLY A 296 6.70 -6.64 -25.82
C GLY A 296 7.51 -6.22 -24.58
N TYR A 297 8.81 -6.02 -24.75
CA TYR A 297 9.74 -5.90 -23.63
C TYR A 297 10.72 -4.74 -23.77
N LEU A 298 11.10 -4.17 -22.62
CA LEU A 298 12.38 -3.53 -22.41
C LEU A 298 13.36 -4.60 -21.93
N THR A 299 14.51 -4.68 -22.59
CA THR A 299 15.59 -5.58 -22.22
C THR A 299 16.63 -4.80 -21.44
N VAL A 300 17.00 -5.31 -20.27
CA VAL A 300 18.08 -4.74 -19.45
C VAL A 300 19.20 -5.76 -19.40
N ASP A 301 20.28 -5.46 -20.12
CA ASP A 301 21.52 -6.23 -20.06
C ASP A 301 22.44 -5.58 -19.04
N ALA A 302 22.87 -6.37 -18.04
CA ALA A 302 23.83 -5.96 -17.02
C ALA A 302 25.02 -6.94 -17.00
N HIS A 303 26.16 -6.49 -16.47
CA HIS A 303 27.37 -7.30 -16.34
C HIS A 303 27.70 -7.53 -14.87
N LEU A 304 28.04 -8.78 -14.51
CA LEU A 304 28.52 -9.08 -13.15
C LEU A 304 29.90 -8.44 -12.89
N ASP A 305 30.71 -8.25 -13.93
CA ASP A 305 31.92 -7.42 -13.86
C ASP A 305 31.54 -5.94 -13.89
N ARG A 306 31.79 -5.24 -12.77
CA ARG A 306 31.43 -3.84 -12.56
C ARG A 306 32.10 -2.90 -13.57
N SER A 307 33.29 -3.22 -14.07
CA SER A 307 34.01 -2.38 -15.04
C SER A 307 33.34 -2.35 -16.42
N ARG A 308 32.47 -3.32 -16.69
CA ARG A 308 31.75 -3.51 -17.96
C ARG A 308 30.26 -3.24 -17.84
N ASP A 309 29.79 -2.94 -16.63
CA ASP A 309 28.38 -2.79 -16.35
C ASP A 309 27.92 -1.36 -16.62
N HIS A 310 27.12 -1.18 -17.68
CA HIS A 310 26.55 0.11 -18.03
C HIS A 310 25.48 0.61 -17.04
N TRP A 311 25.12 -0.21 -16.04
CA TRP A 311 24.24 0.15 -14.93
C TRP A 311 24.97 0.28 -13.60
N ALA A 312 26.31 0.33 -13.61
CA ALA A 312 27.15 0.30 -12.40
C ALA A 312 26.85 1.41 -11.39
N GLU A 313 26.30 2.57 -11.81
CA GLU A 313 25.91 3.63 -10.86
C GLU A 313 24.60 3.34 -10.10
N PHE A 314 23.79 2.40 -10.59
CA PHE A 314 22.57 1.92 -9.91
C PHE A 314 22.79 0.58 -9.22
N ARG A 315 24.03 0.09 -9.20
CA ARG A 315 24.42 -1.19 -8.61
C ARG A 315 24.82 -1.00 -7.15
N HIS A 316 24.15 -1.73 -6.27
CA HIS A 316 24.30 -1.62 -4.82
C HIS A 316 24.40 -3.01 -4.18
N PRO A 317 25.13 -3.16 -3.07
CA PRO A 317 24.97 -4.32 -2.20
C PRO A 317 23.49 -4.56 -1.85
N VAL A 318 23.07 -5.82 -1.77
CA VAL A 318 21.66 -6.16 -1.50
C VAL A 318 21.20 -5.66 -0.12
N GLU A 319 22.13 -5.54 0.84
CA GLU A 319 21.88 -5.00 2.17
C GLU A 319 21.59 -3.49 2.19
N ASP A 320 22.05 -2.74 1.17
CA ASP A 320 21.92 -1.29 1.10
C ASP A 320 20.57 -0.83 0.48
N GLN A 321 19.70 -1.76 0.09
CA GLN A 321 18.46 -1.45 -0.63
C GLN A 321 17.55 -0.49 0.14
N ALA A 322 17.43 -0.67 1.47
CA ALA A 322 16.64 0.21 2.31
C ALA A 322 17.19 1.64 2.32
N ASP A 323 18.52 1.79 2.37
CA ASP A 323 19.20 3.09 2.35
C ASP A 323 19.03 3.82 1.02
N VAL A 324 19.09 3.08 -0.10
CA VAL A 324 18.85 3.64 -1.44
C VAL A 324 17.42 4.18 -1.54
N LEU A 325 16.41 3.38 -1.14
CA LEU A 325 15.01 3.81 -1.16
C LEU A 325 14.75 4.99 -0.21
N ARG A 326 15.37 4.98 0.97
CA ARG A 326 15.28 6.07 1.93
C ARG A 326 15.83 7.37 1.34
N ARG A 327 17.01 7.34 0.70
CA ARG A 327 17.56 8.51 0.00
C ARG A 327 16.62 9.01 -1.08
N ALA A 328 16.09 8.11 -1.92
CA ALA A 328 15.14 8.47 -2.97
C ALA A 328 13.87 9.15 -2.43
N LEU A 329 13.37 8.72 -1.27
CA LEU A 329 12.24 9.36 -0.57
C LEU A 329 12.60 10.72 0.01
N HIS A 330 13.83 10.92 0.48
CA HIS A 330 14.28 12.23 0.96
C HIS A 330 14.53 13.23 -0.18
N ASP A 331 15.09 12.77 -1.30
CA ASP A 331 15.45 13.62 -2.44
C ASP A 331 14.24 14.16 -3.22
N GLN A 332 13.07 13.49 -3.14
CA GLN A 332 11.79 14.05 -3.61
C GLN A 332 11.47 15.44 -3.02
N HIS A 333 12.06 15.78 -1.87
CA HIS A 333 11.90 17.09 -1.22
C HIS A 333 12.70 18.22 -1.88
N ALA A 334 13.78 17.92 -2.62
CA ALA A 334 14.63 18.94 -3.22
C ALA A 334 14.11 19.45 -4.58
N ALA A 335 13.16 18.73 -5.20
CA ALA A 335 12.63 19.01 -6.52
C ALA A 335 11.21 19.62 -6.53
N ALA A 336 10.56 19.73 -5.36
CA ALA A 336 9.25 20.35 -5.16
C ALA A 336 9.40 21.67 -4.39
#